data_AF-A0A4W5NL85-F1
#
_entry.id   AF-A0A4W5NL85-F1
#
_cell.length_a   1.000
_cell.length_b   1.000
_cell.length_c   1.000
_cell.angle_alpha   90.00
_cell.angle_beta   90.00
_cell.angle_gamma   90.00
#
_symmetry.space_group_name_H-M   'P 1'
#
loop_
_entity.id
_entity.type
_entity.pdbx_description
1 polymer ?
#
loop_
_entity_poly.entity_id
_entity_poly.type
_entity_poly.pdbx_seq_one_letter_code
_entity_poly.pdbx_strand_id
1 'polypeptide(L)'
;LVKGRVEYTEITLLNVYNPPEQAPEFISKMLNLLITEAKGTTVMGGDLNLIMNPTLDCQRNIKHKAEKAAASLRRADSEVGLIDVWRTLHPKENYYTYYSSAHRKYSRFFMIKTNHSPNQAFMVEWPDGSHSSVKGT
;
A
#
# COMPACT_ATOMS: atom_id res chain seq x y z
N LEU A 1 1.36 -1.95 -14.73
CA LEU A 1 -0.10 -2.02 -14.57
C LEU A 1 -0.62 -3.06 -15.53
N VAL A 2 -1.42 -4.01 -15.06
CA VAL A 2 -2.04 -5.06 -15.87
C VAL A 2 -3.56 -4.91 -15.73
N LYS A 3 -4.28 -4.99 -16.85
CA LYS A 3 -5.74 -4.94 -16.87
C LYS A 3 -6.25 -6.30 -17.33
N GLY A 4 -7.34 -6.76 -16.73
CA GLY A 4 -7.96 -8.03 -17.06
C GLY A 4 -9.42 -8.05 -16.67
N ARG A 5 -10.06 -9.18 -16.93
CA ARG A 5 -11.44 -9.44 -16.54
C ARG A 5 -11.50 -10.80 -15.88
N VAL A 6 -12.14 -10.86 -14.71
CA VAL A 6 -12.51 -12.12 -14.07
C VAL A 6 -14.03 -12.17 -14.08
N GLU A 7 -14.57 -13.18 -14.73
CA GLU A 7 -16.00 -13.26 -15.06
C GLU A 7 -16.49 -11.98 -15.77
N TYR A 8 -17.36 -11.21 -15.11
CA TYR A 8 -17.92 -9.97 -15.63
C TYR A 8 -17.24 -8.72 -15.07
N THR A 9 -16.34 -8.87 -14.10
CA THR A 9 -15.69 -7.77 -13.37
C THR A 9 -14.36 -7.39 -14.03
N GLU A 10 -14.21 -6.13 -14.42
CA GLU A 10 -12.92 -5.57 -14.81
C GLU A 10 -12.03 -5.41 -13.58
N ILE A 11 -10.78 -5.89 -13.68
CA ILE A 11 -9.79 -5.81 -12.61
C ILE A 11 -8.52 -5.17 -13.16
N THR A 12 -7.99 -4.21 -12.39
CA THR A 12 -6.67 -3.63 -12.61
C THR A 12 -5.73 -4.05 -11.49
N LEU A 13 -4.58 -4.63 -11.85
CA LEU A 13 -3.53 -5.03 -10.91
C LEU A 13 -2.29 -4.16 -11.11
N LEU A 14 -1.76 -3.64 -10.01
CA LEU A 14 -0.53 -2.88 -10.00
C LEU A 14 0.39 -3.37 -8.88
N ASN A 15 1.52 -3.98 -9.24
CA ASN A 15 2.62 -4.25 -8.33
C ASN A 15 3.63 -3.09 -8.40
N VAL A 16 4.02 -2.56 -7.24
CA VAL A 16 4.81 -1.34 -7.11
C VAL A 16 6.09 -1.63 -6.34
N TYR A 17 7.21 -1.09 -6.82
CA TYR A 17 8.41 -0.91 -6.00
C TYR A 17 8.77 0.57 -6.04
N ASN A 18 8.64 1.27 -4.91
CA ASN A 18 8.98 2.68 -4.79
C ASN A 18 10.44 2.82 -4.33
N PRO A 19 11.31 3.41 -5.16
CA PRO A 19 12.70 3.64 -4.78
C PRO A 19 12.80 4.72 -3.67
N PRO A 20 13.60 4.51 -2.61
CA PRO A 20 13.66 5.43 -1.46
C PRO A 20 14.05 6.88 -1.80
N GLU A 21 14.81 7.08 -2.89
CA GLU A 21 15.39 8.38 -3.27
C GLU A 21 14.43 9.28 -4.06
N GLN A 22 13.40 8.73 -4.70
CA GLN A 22 12.51 9.44 -5.63
C GLN A 22 11.03 9.32 -5.23
N ALA A 23 10.78 9.11 -3.94
CA ALA A 23 9.46 8.71 -3.46
C ALA A 23 8.33 9.70 -3.80
N PRO A 24 8.45 11.03 -3.62
CA PRO A 24 7.35 11.95 -3.91
C PRO A 24 6.94 11.97 -5.40
N GLU A 25 7.93 12.04 -6.29
CA GLU A 25 7.72 12.07 -7.74
C GLU A 25 7.16 10.73 -8.24
N PHE A 26 7.69 9.63 -7.72
CA PHE A 26 7.24 8.29 -8.07
C PHE A 26 5.78 8.06 -7.66
N ILE A 27 5.41 8.38 -6.42
CA ILE A 27 4.03 8.26 -5.94
C ILE A 27 3.08 9.13 -6.77
N SER A 28 3.48 10.35 -7.12
CA SER A 28 2.65 11.24 -7.93
C SER A 28 2.38 10.66 -9.33
N LYS A 29 3.42 10.10 -9.98
CA LYS A 29 3.28 9.42 -11.27
C LYS A 29 2.41 8.17 -11.17
N MET A 30 2.57 7.40 -10.10
CA MET A 30 1.79 6.20 -9.83
C MET A 30 0.31 6.51 -9.62
N LEU A 31 -0.02 7.55 -8.83
CA LEU A 31 -1.39 8.00 -8.64
C LEU A 31 -2.01 8.47 -9.96
N ASN A 32 -1.28 9.25 -10.75
CA ASN A 32 -1.75 9.66 -12.08
C ASN A 32 -2.03 8.45 -12.98
N LEU A 33 -1.13 7.44 -12.99
CA LEU A 33 -1.34 6.19 -13.73
C LEU A 33 -2.63 5.48 -13.29
N LEU A 34 -2.92 5.43 -11.99
CA LEU A 34 -4.15 4.84 -11.48
C LEU A 34 -5.41 5.63 -11.88
N ILE A 35 -5.32 6.96 -11.91
CA ILE A 35 -6.45 7.82 -12.28
C ILE A 35 -6.76 7.67 -13.77
N THR A 36 -5.73 7.66 -14.62
CA THR A 36 -5.91 7.67 -16.07
C THR A 36 -6.13 6.28 -16.66
N GLU A 37 -5.46 5.26 -16.15
CA GLU A 37 -5.43 3.94 -16.78
C GLU A 37 -6.25 2.87 -16.08
N ALA A 38 -6.51 2.99 -14.78
CA ALA A 38 -7.17 1.92 -14.04
C ALA A 38 -8.66 1.82 -14.40
N LYS A 39 -9.12 0.59 -14.59
CA LYS A 39 -10.51 0.24 -14.88
C LYS A 39 -11.05 -0.76 -13.88
N GLY A 40 -12.34 -0.63 -13.55
CA GLY A 40 -13.02 -1.49 -12.59
C GLY A 40 -12.35 -1.51 -11.22
N THR A 41 -12.35 -2.68 -10.58
CA THR A 41 -11.76 -2.88 -9.26
C THR A 41 -10.23 -2.87 -9.37
N THR A 42 -9.57 -2.03 -8.59
CA THR A 42 -8.12 -1.82 -8.69
C THR A 42 -7.42 -2.30 -7.43
N VAL A 43 -6.51 -3.25 -7.58
CA VAL A 43 -5.69 -3.75 -6.48
C VAL A 43 -4.25 -3.30 -6.70
N MET A 44 -3.71 -2.58 -5.72
CA MET A 44 -2.32 -2.18 -5.68
C MET A 44 -1.61 -2.87 -4.52
N GLY A 45 -0.45 -3.44 -4.81
CA GLY A 45 0.43 -3.98 -3.79
C GLY A 45 1.89 -3.75 -4.16
N GLY A 46 2.77 -4.23 -3.30
CA GLY A 46 4.22 -4.14 -3.47
C GLY A 46 4.89 -3.22 -2.46
N ASP A 47 6.19 -2.99 -2.63
CA ASP A 47 7.02 -2.27 -1.68
C ASP A 47 7.02 -0.75 -1.92
N LEU A 48 6.25 -0.03 -1.11
CA LEU A 48 6.21 1.42 -1.17
C LEU A 48 7.39 2.10 -0.47
N ASN A 49 8.21 1.44 0.35
CA ASN A 49 9.27 2.09 1.13
C ASN A 49 8.81 3.39 1.86
N LEU A 50 7.55 3.42 2.31
CA LEU A 50 6.94 4.58 2.98
C LEU A 50 6.38 4.18 4.34
N ILE A 51 6.53 5.09 5.29
CA ILE A 51 5.85 5.05 6.59
C ILE A 51 4.57 5.88 6.47
N MET A 52 3.41 5.22 6.53
CA MET A 52 2.10 5.89 6.35
C MET A 52 1.60 6.56 7.64
N ASN A 53 1.80 5.91 8.79
CA ASN A 53 1.51 6.42 10.12
C ASN A 53 2.76 6.27 11.01
N PRO A 54 3.51 7.36 11.27
CA PRO A 54 4.74 7.30 12.07
C PRO A 54 4.58 6.72 13.48
N THR A 55 3.39 6.84 14.09
CA THR A 55 3.11 6.37 15.45
C THR A 55 2.83 4.86 15.50
N LEU A 56 2.21 4.31 14.47
CA LEU A 56 1.81 2.90 14.43
C LEU A 56 2.72 2.04 13.52
N ASP A 57 3.44 2.67 12.59
CA ASP A 57 4.20 2.01 11.53
C ASP A 57 5.71 2.12 11.73
N CYS A 58 6.14 2.81 12.79
CA CYS A 58 7.56 2.93 13.13
C CYS A 58 7.77 2.82 14.66
N GLN A 59 8.80 2.08 15.07
CA GLN A 59 9.19 1.98 16.48
C GLN A 59 9.86 3.26 17.02
N ARG A 60 10.28 4.18 16.14
CA ARG A 60 10.94 5.45 16.53
C ARG A 60 10.28 6.61 15.77
N ASN A 61 10.01 7.71 16.47
CA ASN A 61 9.60 8.99 15.87
C ASN A 61 10.77 9.60 15.06
N ILE A 62 11.03 9.05 13.88
CA ILE A 62 12.06 9.52 12.95
C ILE A 62 11.40 10.49 11.97
N LYS A 63 12.04 11.64 11.74
CA LYS A 63 11.66 12.54 10.63
C LYS A 63 11.72 11.74 9.32
N HIS A 64 10.56 11.42 8.77
CA HIS A 64 10.46 10.60 7.57
C HIS A 64 10.77 11.45 6.33
N LYS A 65 11.88 11.14 5.64
CA LYS A 65 12.33 11.87 4.44
C LYS A 65 11.28 11.90 3.33
N ALA A 66 10.38 10.91 3.29
CA ALA A 66 9.34 10.80 2.28
C ALA A 66 7.93 11.11 2.83
N GLU A 67 7.81 11.97 3.85
CA GLU A 67 6.51 12.40 4.41
C GLU A 67 5.58 13.02 3.36
N LYS A 68 6.13 13.76 2.39
CA LYS A 68 5.34 14.31 1.27
C LYS A 68 4.67 13.20 0.45
N ALA A 69 5.41 12.12 0.18
CA ALA A 69 4.90 10.98 -0.58
C ALA A 69 3.80 10.23 0.19
N ALA A 70 4.02 10.00 1.51
CA ALA A 70 3.02 9.42 2.40
C ALA A 70 1.76 10.30 2.51
N ALA A 71 1.92 11.62 2.59
CA ALA A 71 0.81 12.58 2.62
C ALA A 71 -0.01 12.54 1.33
N SER A 72 0.62 12.46 0.16
CA SER A 72 -0.09 12.32 -1.12
C SER A 72 -0.91 11.03 -1.17
N LEU A 73 -0.36 9.91 -0.70
CA LEU A 73 -1.10 8.66 -0.60
C LEU A 73 -2.28 8.73 0.37
N ARG A 74 -2.12 9.39 1.52
CA ARG A 74 -3.22 9.59 2.47
C ARG A 74 -4.35 10.46 1.90
N ARG A 75 -4.03 11.44 1.05
CA ARG A 75 -5.05 12.25 0.36
C ARG A 75 -5.74 11.50 -0.77
N ALA A 76 -5.03 10.57 -1.42
CA ALA A 76 -5.59 9.74 -2.48
C ALA A 76 -6.78 8.87 -2.00
N ASP A 77 -6.89 8.59 -0.70
CA ASP A 77 -8.11 8.01 -0.11
C ASP A 77 -9.33 8.88 -0.41
N SER A 78 -9.28 10.16 -0.02
CA SER A 78 -10.39 11.10 -0.24
C SER A 78 -10.62 11.48 -1.72
N GLU A 79 -9.57 11.46 -2.55
CA GLU A 79 -9.65 11.95 -3.94
C GLU A 79 -10.02 10.87 -4.94
N VAL A 80 -9.54 9.63 -4.74
CA VAL A 80 -9.68 8.54 -5.73
C VAL A 80 -10.16 7.21 -5.13
N GLY A 81 -10.51 7.20 -3.83
CA GLY A 81 -10.98 6.00 -3.12
C GLY A 81 -9.90 4.96 -2.89
N LEU A 82 -8.63 5.38 -2.77
CA LEU A 82 -7.52 4.48 -2.48
C LEU A 82 -7.43 4.20 -0.98
N ILE A 83 -7.79 2.98 -0.58
CA ILE A 83 -7.90 2.62 0.83
C ILE A 83 -6.72 1.73 1.25
N ASP A 84 -6.07 2.06 2.37
CA ASP A 84 -5.18 1.14 3.09
C ASP A 84 -6.06 0.09 3.80
N VAL A 85 -6.21 -1.06 3.15
CA VAL A 85 -7.10 -2.15 3.60
C VAL A 85 -6.70 -2.64 4.98
N TRP A 86 -5.39 -2.80 5.22
CA TRP A 86 -4.90 -3.30 6.49
C TRP A 86 -5.23 -2.32 7.61
N ARG A 87 -4.95 -1.02 7.41
CA ARG A 87 -5.24 0.00 8.44
C ARG A 87 -6.74 0.21 8.66
N THR A 88 -7.55 -0.02 7.62
CA THR A 88 -9.01 0.03 7.72
C THR A 88 -9.55 -1.07 8.63
N LEU A 89 -9.01 -2.28 8.52
CA LEU A 89 -9.45 -3.43 9.31
C LEU A 89 -8.78 -3.50 10.69
N HIS A 90 -7.55 -3.02 10.79
CA HIS A 90 -6.72 -3.04 12.01
C HIS A 90 -6.28 -1.62 12.40
N PRO A 91 -7.22 -0.74 12.80
CA PRO A 91 -6.93 0.67 13.03
C PRO A 91 -5.97 0.93 14.19
N LYS A 92 -5.94 0.03 15.18
CA LYS A 92 -5.15 0.17 16.42
C LYS A 92 -3.96 -0.78 16.51
N GLU A 93 -3.84 -1.74 15.61
CA GLU A 93 -2.79 -2.75 15.71
C GLU A 93 -1.47 -2.24 15.13
N ASN A 94 -0.38 -2.66 15.78
CA ASN A 94 1.00 -2.35 15.48
C ASN A 94 1.70 -3.59 14.89
N TYR A 95 1.12 -4.15 13.82
CA TYR A 95 1.77 -5.19 13.03
C TYR A 95 2.49 -4.59 11.82
N TYR A 96 3.70 -5.09 11.60
CA TYR A 96 4.59 -4.70 10.52
C TYR A 96 4.71 -5.86 9.52
N THR A 97 4.65 -5.60 8.21
CA THR A 97 4.61 -6.69 7.21
C THR A 97 5.99 -7.11 6.71
N TYR A 98 7.04 -6.36 7.07
CA TYR A 98 8.42 -6.64 6.67
C TYR A 98 9.41 -5.93 7.58
N TYR A 99 10.48 -6.61 8.01
CA TYR A 99 11.66 -6.01 8.63
C TYR A 99 12.86 -6.16 7.70
N SER A 100 13.34 -5.06 7.13
CA SER A 100 14.61 -5.09 6.41
C SER A 100 15.77 -5.10 7.41
N SER A 101 16.50 -6.21 7.52
CA SER A 101 17.71 -6.29 8.34
C SER A 101 18.80 -5.31 7.87
N ALA A 102 18.94 -5.15 6.55
CA ALA A 102 19.90 -4.23 5.92
C ALA A 102 19.60 -2.75 6.18
N HIS A 103 18.32 -2.39 6.29
CA HIS A 103 17.91 -0.99 6.44
C HIS A 103 17.27 -0.65 7.79
N ARG A 104 17.10 -1.64 8.68
CA ARG A 104 16.47 -1.55 10.02
C ARG A 104 15.15 -0.79 10.00
N LYS A 105 14.30 -1.07 9.00
CA LYS A 105 13.02 -0.39 8.77
C LYS A 105 11.90 -1.38 8.58
N TYR A 106 10.71 -0.96 9.03
CA TYR A 106 9.46 -1.64 8.82
C TYR A 106 8.72 -1.00 7.64
N SER A 107 8.19 -1.82 6.74
CA SER A 107 7.35 -1.38 5.61
C SER A 107 6.00 -2.12 5.65
N ARG A 108 4.94 -1.53 5.09
CA ARG A 108 3.58 -2.10 5.07
C ARG A 108 2.97 -2.10 3.67
N PHE A 109 2.33 -3.20 3.28
CA PHE A 109 2.04 -3.51 1.88
C PHE A 109 0.62 -4.01 1.62
N PHE A 110 -0.36 -3.10 1.44
CA PHE A 110 -1.54 -3.33 0.59
C PHE A 110 -2.41 -2.08 0.46
N MET A 111 -2.82 -1.71 -0.75
CA MET A 111 -3.84 -0.68 -0.97
C MET A 111 -4.83 -1.14 -2.03
N ILE A 112 -6.12 -1.12 -1.73
CA ILE A 112 -7.17 -1.40 -2.72
C ILE A 112 -7.85 -0.08 -3.06
N LYS A 113 -7.98 0.20 -4.36
CA LYS A 113 -8.92 1.18 -4.88
C LYS A 113 -10.16 0.42 -5.36
N THR A 114 -11.25 0.58 -4.64
CA THR A 114 -12.49 -0.17 -4.83
C THR A 114 -13.68 0.78 -4.75
N ASN A 115 -14.76 0.48 -5.48
CA ASN A 115 -16.02 1.19 -5.34
C ASN A 115 -16.81 0.75 -4.08
N HIS A 116 -16.31 -0.27 -3.37
CA HIS A 116 -16.94 -0.88 -2.19
C HIS A 116 -15.91 -1.10 -1.08
N SER A 117 -16.26 -0.83 0.17
CA SER A 117 -15.37 -1.09 1.32
C SER A 117 -14.88 -2.55 1.35
N PRO A 118 -13.58 -2.82 1.58
CA PRO A 118 -13.09 -4.17 1.71
C PRO A 118 -13.70 -4.85 2.95
N ASN A 119 -14.16 -6.10 2.80
CA ASN A 119 -14.87 -6.81 3.87
C ASN A 119 -13.93 -7.54 4.83
N GLN A 120 -12.76 -7.99 4.36
CA GLN A 120 -11.79 -8.76 5.14
C GLN A 120 -10.39 -8.70 4.48
N ALA A 121 -9.35 -8.72 5.31
CA ALA A 121 -7.96 -8.93 4.91
C ALA A 121 -7.17 -9.49 6.08
N PHE A 122 -6.23 -10.37 5.78
CA PHE A 122 -5.44 -11.10 6.76
C PHE A 122 -3.96 -11.04 6.40
N MET A 123 -3.08 -11.09 7.40
CA MET A 123 -1.65 -11.31 7.16
C MET A 123 -1.38 -12.79 6.94
N VAL A 124 -0.57 -13.10 5.94
CA VAL A 124 0.02 -14.41 5.71
C VAL A 124 1.52 -14.26 5.90
N GLU A 125 2.07 -14.92 6.91
CA GLU A 125 3.53 -15.01 7.08
C GLU A 125 4.10 -16.06 6.13
N TRP A 126 5.19 -15.72 5.44
CA TRP A 126 5.89 -16.68 4.61
C TRP A 126 6.70 -17.65 5.49
N PRO A 127 6.85 -18.93 5.08
CA PRO A 127 7.50 -19.97 5.89
C PRO A 127 8.96 -19.67 6.28
N ASP A 128 9.61 -18.76 5.55
CA ASP A 128 10.99 -18.34 5.78
C ASP A 128 11.12 -17.22 6.83
N GLY A 129 10.00 -16.69 7.34
CA GLY A 129 9.94 -15.63 8.35
C GLY A 129 10.51 -14.28 7.89
N SER A 130 10.84 -14.14 6.60
CA SER A 130 11.48 -12.93 6.07
C SER A 130 10.45 -11.86 5.68
N HIS A 131 9.24 -12.28 5.30
CA HIS A 131 8.17 -11.43 4.81
C HIS A 131 6.79 -11.89 5.31
N SER A 132 5.86 -10.94 5.40
CA SER A 132 4.43 -11.20 5.56
C SER A 132 3.67 -10.48 4.45
N SER A 133 2.69 -11.13 3.83
CA SER A 133 1.86 -10.57 2.77
C SER A 133 0.43 -10.36 3.26
N VAL A 134 -0.22 -9.28 2.82
CA VAL A 134 -1.65 -9.08 3.05
C VAL A 134 -2.44 -9.87 2.01
N LYS A 135 -3.46 -10.61 2.46
CA LYS A 135 -4.43 -11.31 1.63
C LYS A 135 -5.82 -10.70 1.89
N GLY A 136 -6.37 -9.98 0.92
CA GLY A 136 -7.77 -9.52 0.96
C GLY A 136 -8.73 -10.61 0.49
N THR A 137 -9.99 -10.55 0.94
CA THR A 137 -11.11 -11.34 0.40
C THR A 137 -12.19 -10.44 -0.17
#